data_AF-A0A376L728-F1
#
_entry.id   AF-A0A376L728-F1
#
_cell.length_a   1.000
_cell.length_b   1.000
_cell.length_c   1.000
_cell.angle_alpha   90.00
_cell.angle_beta   90.00
_cell.angle_gamma   90.00
#
_symmetry.space_group_name_H-M   'P 1'
#
loop_
_entity.id
_entity.type
_entity.pdbx_description
1 polymer ?
#
loop_
_entity_poly.entity_id
_entity_poly.type
_entity_poly.pdbx_seq_one_letter_code
_entity_poly.pdbx_strand_id
1 'polypeptide(L)'
;MIFLSQAQIDALLLEDIQGGDLTTRALNIGHQHGYIEFFLRQGGCVSGISVACKMLTTLGLTIDDAVSDGSQANAGQRLIRAQGNAAALHQGWKAVQNVLEWSCGVSDYLAQMQALLRERYLMAISPVPESNSGHPLTGLAGNSGCRRTDSSCRMCGNHIIVCQPPSFSS
;
A
#
# COMPACT_ATOMS: atom_id res chain seq x y z
N MET A 1 1.68 -13.85 -2.88
CA MET A 1 2.03 -13.54 -1.47
C MET A 1 3.54 -13.46 -1.38
N ILE A 2 4.09 -12.40 -0.78
CA ILE A 2 5.54 -12.21 -0.63
C ILE A 2 5.96 -12.73 0.75
N PHE A 3 6.97 -13.59 0.79
CA PHE A 3 7.56 -14.05 2.04
C PHE A 3 8.87 -13.30 2.29
N LEU A 4 8.99 -12.65 3.45
CA LEU A 4 10.24 -12.08 3.96
C LEU A 4 10.63 -12.78 5.26
N SER A 5 11.90 -13.12 5.38
CA SER A 5 12.51 -13.65 6.60
C SER A 5 12.65 -12.54 7.66
N GLN A 6 12.83 -12.93 8.92
CA GLN A 6 13.01 -11.95 10.01
C GLN A 6 14.22 -11.03 9.74
N ALA A 7 15.33 -11.57 9.24
CA ALA A 7 16.51 -10.76 8.91
C ALA A 7 16.23 -9.70 7.84
N GLN A 8 15.35 -9.97 6.88
CA GLN A 8 14.94 -8.99 5.87
C GLN A 8 14.00 -7.93 6.46
N ILE A 9 13.10 -8.33 7.36
CA ILE A 9 12.26 -7.39 8.11
C ILE A 9 13.13 -6.45 8.95
N ASP A 10 14.10 -7.00 9.68
CA ASP A 10 15.02 -6.23 10.51
C ASP A 10 15.87 -5.28 9.65
N ALA A 11 16.32 -5.72 8.47
CA ALA A 11 17.05 -4.86 7.54
C ALA A 11 16.22 -3.66 7.08
N LEU A 12 14.96 -3.89 6.67
CA LEU A 12 14.04 -2.80 6.27
C LEU A 12 13.78 -1.82 7.42
N LEU A 13 13.65 -2.31 8.64
CA LEU A 13 13.47 -1.47 9.83
C LEU A 13 14.74 -0.69 10.15
N LEU A 14 15.91 -1.31 10.09
CA LEU A 14 17.18 -0.69 10.40
C LEU A 14 17.57 0.39 9.39
N GLU A 15 17.17 0.29 8.12
CA GLU A 15 17.38 1.35 7.12
C GLU A 15 16.85 2.71 7.60
N ASP A 16 15.70 2.74 8.27
CA ASP A 16 15.11 3.97 8.81
C ASP A 16 15.51 4.24 10.29
N ILE A 17 15.77 3.20 11.10
CA ILE A 17 15.95 3.32 12.55
C ILE A 17 17.40 3.54 12.99
N GLN A 18 18.42 3.27 12.15
CA GLN A 18 19.83 3.14 12.56
C GLN A 18 20.44 4.33 13.35
N GLY A 19 19.82 5.52 13.39
CA GLY A 19 20.22 6.67 14.22
C GLY A 19 19.41 6.91 15.50
N GLY A 20 18.38 6.12 15.76
CA GLY A 20 17.35 6.38 16.77
C GLY A 20 16.43 7.54 16.39
N ASP A 21 15.30 7.66 17.10
CA ASP A 21 14.35 8.76 16.89
C ASP A 21 14.63 9.92 17.86
N LEU A 22 15.41 10.88 17.39
CA LEU A 22 15.72 12.10 18.15
C LEU A 22 14.49 12.98 18.41
N THR A 23 13.48 12.93 17.54
CA THR A 23 12.27 13.75 17.67
C THR A 23 11.45 13.27 18.86
N THR A 24 11.18 11.96 18.92
CA THR A 24 10.47 11.37 20.06
C THR A 24 11.22 11.55 21.37
N ARG A 25 12.56 11.48 21.33
CA ARG A 25 13.41 11.73 22.50
C ARG A 25 13.35 13.19 22.94
N ALA A 26 13.47 14.13 22.01
CA ALA A 26 13.46 15.58 22.30
C ALA A 26 12.11 16.04 22.85
N LEU A 27 11.01 15.49 22.33
CA LEU A 27 9.65 15.80 22.78
C LEU A 27 9.26 15.04 24.06
N ASN A 28 10.06 14.07 24.51
CA ASN A 28 9.79 13.21 25.66
C ASN A 28 8.41 12.53 25.60
N ILE A 29 7.95 12.18 24.39
CA ILE A 29 6.66 11.52 24.17
C ILE A 29 6.77 10.00 24.06
N GLY A 30 7.98 9.44 24.06
CA GLY A 30 8.21 8.02 23.73
C GLY A 30 7.48 7.02 24.62
N HIS A 31 7.17 7.40 25.85
CA HIS A 31 6.42 6.59 26.82
C HIS A 31 4.90 6.68 26.67
N GLN A 32 4.39 7.65 25.90
CA GLN A 32 2.97 7.82 25.70
C GLN A 32 2.42 6.65 24.86
N HIS A 33 1.26 6.15 25.26
CA HIS A 33 0.55 5.16 24.47
C HIS A 33 -0.22 5.85 23.35
N GLY A 34 -0.36 5.19 22.22
CA GLY A 34 -1.06 5.74 21.06
C GLY A 34 -1.41 4.67 20.05
N TYR A 35 -1.90 5.13 18.91
CA TYR A 35 -2.15 4.27 17.76
C TYR A 35 -1.67 4.92 16.47
N ILE A 36 -1.41 4.08 15.47
CA ILE A 36 -1.11 4.44 14.10
C ILE A 36 -2.13 3.79 13.16
N GLU A 37 -2.56 4.55 12.16
CA GLU A 37 -3.41 4.05 11.07
C GLU A 37 -2.78 4.36 9.72
N PHE A 38 -2.83 3.39 8.81
CA PHE A 38 -2.37 3.53 7.43
C PHE A 38 -3.57 3.52 6.47
N PHE A 39 -3.61 4.46 5.53
CA PHE A 39 -4.72 4.60 4.58
C PHE A 39 -4.25 4.52 3.12
N LEU A 40 -5.07 3.87 2.29
CA LEU A 40 -4.86 3.83 0.84
C LEU A 40 -5.54 5.03 0.18
N ARG A 41 -4.76 5.93 -0.41
CA ARG A 41 -5.30 7.23 -0.86
C ARG A 41 -6.18 7.12 -2.10
N GLN A 42 -5.74 6.39 -3.11
CA GLN A 42 -6.41 6.33 -4.43
C GLN A 42 -7.33 5.12 -4.59
N GLY A 43 -7.37 4.23 -3.59
CA GLY A 43 -7.95 2.90 -3.75
C GLY A 43 -7.04 2.02 -4.62
N GLY A 44 -7.41 0.75 -4.78
CA GLY A 44 -6.65 -0.19 -5.59
C GLY A 44 -6.54 -1.59 -5.00
N CYS A 45 -5.74 -2.41 -5.66
CA CYS A 45 -5.39 -3.74 -5.18
C CYS A 45 -4.35 -3.66 -4.06
N VAL A 46 -4.69 -4.18 -2.88
CA VAL A 46 -3.86 -4.12 -1.68
C VAL A 46 -2.83 -5.26 -1.67
N SER A 47 -1.60 -4.95 -1.25
CA SER A 47 -0.53 -5.93 -1.07
C SER A 47 0.52 -5.44 -0.08
N GLY A 48 1.20 -6.38 0.58
CA GLY A 48 2.25 -6.11 1.57
C GLY A 48 1.72 -5.97 3.01
N ILE A 49 0.44 -6.28 3.26
CA ILE A 49 -0.17 -6.15 4.59
C ILE A 49 0.48 -7.12 5.58
N SER A 50 0.64 -8.39 5.19
CA SER A 50 1.28 -9.38 6.05
C SER A 50 2.72 -9.01 6.45
N VAL A 51 3.47 -8.35 5.56
CA VAL A 51 4.82 -7.83 5.83
C VAL A 51 4.76 -6.63 6.77
N ALA A 52 3.90 -5.65 6.47
CA ALA A 52 3.71 -4.47 7.30
C ALA A 52 3.30 -4.82 8.75
N CYS A 53 2.35 -5.76 8.93
CA CYS A 53 1.96 -6.24 10.25
C CYS A 53 3.12 -6.90 11.00
N LYS A 54 3.97 -7.67 10.31
CA LYS A 54 5.17 -8.26 10.93
C LYS A 54 6.15 -7.17 11.37
N MET A 55 6.43 -6.18 10.54
CA MET A 55 7.31 -5.06 10.89
C MET A 55 6.82 -4.34 12.15
N LEU A 56 5.53 -4.01 12.22
CA LEU A 56 4.92 -3.35 13.38
C LEU A 56 5.01 -4.24 14.64
N THR A 57 4.74 -5.54 14.49
CA THR A 57 4.83 -6.51 15.60
C THR A 57 6.28 -6.69 16.09
N THR A 58 7.26 -6.67 15.19
CA THR A 58 8.70 -6.71 15.54
C THR A 58 9.11 -5.52 16.41
N LEU A 59 8.47 -4.35 16.23
CA LEU A 59 8.67 -3.17 17.08
C LEU A 59 7.87 -3.22 18.40
N GLY A 60 7.17 -4.33 18.68
CA GLY A 60 6.36 -4.49 19.88
C GLY A 60 4.98 -3.82 19.82
N LEU A 61 4.51 -3.44 18.63
CA LEU A 61 3.16 -2.90 18.44
C LEU A 61 2.13 -4.03 18.34
N THR A 62 0.91 -3.76 18.80
CA THR A 62 -0.24 -4.67 18.67
C THR A 62 -1.08 -4.27 17.47
N ILE A 63 -1.40 -5.22 16.60
CA ILE A 63 -2.29 -4.98 15.45
C ILE A 63 -3.75 -5.08 15.91
N ASP A 64 -4.51 -4.00 15.74
CA ASP A 64 -5.94 -3.96 16.06
C ASP A 64 -6.79 -4.52 14.91
N ASP A 65 -6.44 -4.12 13.69
CA ASP A 65 -7.21 -4.46 12.49
C ASP A 65 -6.33 -4.32 11.24
N ALA A 66 -6.54 -5.20 10.26
CA ALA A 66 -5.82 -5.21 9.00
C ALA A 66 -6.64 -5.85 7.88
N VAL A 67 -6.61 -5.25 6.70
CA VAL A 67 -7.24 -5.83 5.50
C VAL A 67 -6.43 -7.04 4.98
N SER A 68 -7.02 -7.85 4.10
CA SER A 68 -6.32 -8.99 3.50
C SER A 68 -5.52 -8.59 2.26
N ASP A 69 -4.34 -9.18 2.09
CA ASP A 69 -3.56 -9.08 0.85
C ASP A 69 -4.40 -9.59 -0.35
N GLY A 70 -4.35 -8.87 -1.47
CA GLY A 70 -5.11 -9.16 -2.69
C GLY A 70 -6.54 -8.63 -2.70
N SER A 71 -7.00 -8.00 -1.62
CA SER A 71 -8.31 -7.34 -1.60
C SER A 71 -8.32 -6.03 -2.40
N GLN A 72 -9.48 -5.66 -2.94
CA GLN A 72 -9.69 -4.33 -3.49
C GLN A 72 -10.10 -3.38 -2.36
N ALA A 73 -9.38 -2.28 -2.22
CA ALA A 73 -9.70 -1.25 -1.24
C ALA A 73 -10.17 0.05 -1.93
N ASN A 74 -11.09 0.75 -1.29
CA ASN A 74 -11.59 2.04 -1.73
C ASN A 74 -10.59 3.16 -1.43
N ALA A 75 -10.74 4.27 -2.14
CA ALA A 75 -10.00 5.49 -1.82
C ALA A 75 -10.32 5.97 -0.39
N GLY A 76 -9.27 6.28 0.38
CA GLY A 76 -9.35 6.66 1.78
C GLY A 76 -9.61 5.49 2.75
N GLN A 77 -9.61 4.23 2.29
CA GLN A 77 -9.83 3.09 3.17
C GLN A 77 -8.63 2.86 4.09
N ARG A 78 -8.91 2.59 5.37
CA ARG A 78 -7.92 2.16 6.35
C ARG A 78 -7.45 0.73 6.03
N LEU A 79 -6.14 0.56 5.91
CA LEU A 79 -5.50 -0.71 5.62
C LEU A 79 -5.10 -1.45 6.90
N ILE A 80 -4.46 -0.72 7.83
CA ILE A 80 -3.92 -1.26 9.08
C ILE A 80 -4.17 -0.26 10.20
N ARG A 81 -4.50 -0.78 11.38
CA ARG A 81 -4.47 -0.07 12.65
C ARG A 81 -3.61 -0.84 13.64
N ALA A 82 -2.70 -0.15 14.31
CA ALA A 82 -1.87 -0.72 15.36
C ALA A 82 -1.71 0.24 16.54
N GLN A 83 -1.50 -0.30 17.73
CA GLN A 83 -1.34 0.47 18.98
C GLN A 83 -0.06 0.08 19.73
N GLY A 84 0.44 1.00 20.54
CA GLY A 84 1.68 0.81 21.29
C GLY A 84 2.27 2.11 21.80
N ASN A 85 3.52 2.04 22.27
CA ASN A 85 4.25 3.22 22.72
C ASN A 85 4.63 4.10 21.52
N ALA A 86 4.56 5.41 21.70
CA ALA A 86 4.89 6.41 20.69
C ALA A 86 6.28 6.18 20.09
N ALA A 87 7.27 5.78 20.90
CA ALA A 87 8.60 5.46 20.39
C ALA A 87 8.59 4.37 19.31
N ALA A 88 7.83 3.29 19.50
CA ALA A 88 7.72 2.22 18.51
C ALA A 88 6.89 2.66 17.30
N LEU A 89 5.81 3.42 17.52
CA LEU A 89 4.98 3.97 16.44
C LEU A 89 5.80 4.88 15.52
N HIS A 90 6.61 5.79 16.10
CA HIS A 90 7.43 6.73 15.35
C HIS A 90 8.70 6.12 14.73
N GLN A 91 9.21 5.02 15.26
CA GLN A 91 10.32 4.29 14.63
C GLN A 91 9.90 3.55 13.37
N GLY A 92 8.71 2.94 13.37
CA GLY A 92 8.28 2.04 12.30
C GLY A 92 7.50 2.69 11.16
N TRP A 93 6.89 3.86 11.37
CA TRP A 93 5.87 4.35 10.45
C TRP A 93 6.37 4.52 9.02
N LYS A 94 7.60 5.02 8.83
CA LYS A 94 8.10 5.34 7.49
C LYS A 94 8.49 4.09 6.71
N ALA A 95 9.23 3.17 7.33
CA ALA A 95 9.60 1.90 6.74
C ALA A 95 8.35 1.09 6.34
N VAL A 96 7.36 1.03 7.23
CA VAL A 96 6.08 0.36 6.96
C VAL A 96 5.31 1.04 5.83
N GLN A 97 5.25 2.37 5.82
CA GLN A 97 4.62 3.14 4.75
C GLN A 97 5.29 2.85 3.39
N ASN A 98 6.62 2.80 3.33
CA ASN A 98 7.35 2.53 2.09
C ASN A 98 7.02 1.13 1.53
N VAL A 99 6.96 0.11 2.38
CA VAL A 99 6.59 -1.25 1.98
C VAL A 99 5.17 -1.28 1.41
N LEU A 100 4.21 -0.64 2.08
CA LEU A 100 2.82 -0.58 1.64
C LEU A 100 2.68 0.20 0.32
N GLU A 101 3.34 1.35 0.20
CA GLU A 101 3.36 2.17 -1.02
C GLU A 101 3.83 1.38 -2.23
N TRP A 102 4.99 0.74 -2.11
CA TRP A 102 5.58 -0.01 -3.20
C TRP A 102 4.73 -1.24 -3.56
N SER A 103 4.36 -2.03 -2.55
CA SER A 103 3.64 -3.29 -2.76
C SER A 103 2.26 -3.06 -3.36
N CYS A 104 1.48 -2.12 -2.81
CA CYS A 104 0.15 -1.77 -3.36
C CYS A 104 0.28 -1.16 -4.76
N GLY A 105 1.28 -0.30 -5.00
CA GLY A 105 1.51 0.28 -6.32
C GLY A 105 1.76 -0.76 -7.41
N VAL A 106 2.61 -1.76 -7.12
CA VAL A 106 2.88 -2.87 -8.05
C VAL A 106 1.63 -3.72 -8.28
N SER A 107 0.91 -4.08 -7.21
CA SER A 107 -0.28 -4.93 -7.31
C SER A 107 -1.43 -4.25 -8.04
N ASP A 108 -1.65 -2.96 -7.81
CA ASP A 108 -2.67 -2.20 -8.51
C ASP A 108 -2.35 -2.05 -10.01
N TYR A 109 -1.09 -1.74 -10.34
CA TYR A 109 -0.66 -1.69 -11.73
C TYR A 109 -0.88 -3.02 -12.46
N LEU A 110 -0.54 -4.15 -11.81
CA LEU A 110 -0.79 -5.48 -12.36
C LEU A 110 -2.28 -5.77 -12.54
N ALA A 111 -3.12 -5.37 -11.59
CA ALA A 111 -4.58 -5.53 -11.67
C ALA A 111 -5.16 -4.75 -12.86
N GLN A 112 -4.69 -3.52 -13.09
CA GLN A 112 -5.07 -2.71 -14.25
C GLN A 112 -4.64 -3.37 -15.57
N MET A 113 -3.40 -3.87 -15.66
CA MET A 113 -2.93 -4.61 -16.83
C MET A 113 -3.78 -5.85 -17.11
N GLN A 114 -4.12 -6.61 -16.07
CA GLN A 114 -4.95 -7.80 -16.18
C GLN A 114 -6.37 -7.46 -16.67
N ALA A 115 -6.96 -6.37 -16.19
CA ALA A 115 -8.27 -5.90 -16.64
C ALA A 115 -8.26 -5.58 -18.15
N LEU A 116 -7.26 -4.83 -18.62
CA LEU A 116 -7.10 -4.50 -20.04
C LEU A 116 -6.96 -5.75 -20.93
N LEU A 117 -6.18 -6.75 -20.48
CA LEU A 117 -6.03 -8.00 -21.22
C LEU A 117 -7.33 -8.80 -21.26
N ARG A 118 -8.07 -8.88 -20.14
CA ARG A 118 -9.35 -9.59 -20.09
C ARG A 118 -10.37 -8.97 -21.02
N GLU A 119 -10.49 -7.65 -21.05
CA GLU A 119 -11.39 -6.94 -21.98
C GLU A 119 -11.03 -7.24 -23.44
N ARG A 120 -9.74 -7.12 -23.79
CA ARG A 120 -9.25 -7.37 -25.16
C ARG A 120 -9.47 -8.81 -25.60
N TYR A 121 -9.24 -9.78 -24.72
CA TYR A 121 -9.36 -11.20 -25.04
C TYR A 121 -10.83 -11.65 -25.07
N LEU A 122 -11.70 -11.13 -24.18
CA LEU A 122 -13.15 -11.40 -24.24
C LEU A 122 -13.77 -10.87 -25.54
N MET A 123 -13.35 -9.70 -26.03
CA MET A 123 -13.83 -9.16 -27.30
C MET A 123 -13.37 -9.99 -28.52
N ALA A 124 -12.21 -10.65 -28.44
CA ALA A 124 -11.69 -11.48 -29.52
C ALA A 124 -12.37 -12.86 -29.63
N ILE A 125 -13.03 -13.34 -28.55
CA ILE A 125 -13.72 -14.64 -28.52
C ILE A 125 -15.23 -14.50 -28.81
N SER A 126 -15.78 -13.29 -28.84
CA SER A 126 -17.16 -13.09 -29.29
C SER A 126 -17.27 -13.48 -30.78
N PRO A 127 -18.24 -14.33 -31.18
CA PRO A 127 -18.35 -14.75 -32.57
C PRO A 127 -18.54 -13.52 -33.45
N VAL A 128 -17.69 -13.39 -34.46
CA VAL A 128 -17.87 -12.40 -35.53
C VAL A 128 -19.23 -12.71 -36.17
N PRO A 129 -20.22 -11.81 -36.16
CA PRO A 129 -21.43 -12.04 -36.94
C PRO A 129 -21.01 -12.16 -38.42
N GLU A 130 -21.37 -13.25 -39.08
CA GLU A 130 -21.13 -13.44 -40.51
C GLU A 130 -21.80 -12.28 -41.28
N SER A 131 -21.02 -11.26 -41.63
CA SER A 131 -21.47 -10.19 -42.53
C SER A 131 -21.15 -10.62 -43.96
N ASN A 132 -22.20 -11.04 -44.67
CA ASN A 132 -22.17 -11.25 -46.10
C ASN A 132 -21.99 -9.90 -46.82
N SER A 133 -21.30 -9.91 -47.97
CA SER A 133 -21.08 -8.82 -48.95
C SER A 133 -19.93 -7.83 -48.71
N GLY A 134 -19.09 -7.70 -49.74
CA GLY A 134 -17.78 -7.05 -49.68
C GLY A 134 -17.73 -5.58 -50.09
N HIS A 135 -16.74 -4.87 -49.55
CA HIS A 135 -15.93 -3.83 -50.20
C HIS A 135 -14.74 -3.46 -49.28
N PRO A 136 -13.65 -2.86 -49.80
CA PRO A 136 -12.35 -2.85 -49.14
C PRO A 136 -12.14 -1.67 -48.19
N LEU A 137 -11.58 -2.04 -47.02
CA LEU A 137 -10.64 -1.33 -46.16
C LEU A 137 -10.59 0.21 -46.29
N THR A 138 -11.27 0.89 -45.38
CA THR A 138 -10.91 2.27 -45.00
C THR A 138 -11.05 2.45 -43.49
N GLY A 139 -9.93 2.82 -42.86
CA GLY A 139 -9.90 3.62 -41.65
C GLY A 139 -10.29 2.91 -40.35
N LEU A 140 -9.30 2.68 -39.49
CA LEU A 140 -9.36 3.12 -38.10
C LEU A 140 -7.91 3.18 -37.59
N ALA A 141 -7.34 4.38 -37.65
CA ALA A 141 -6.17 4.75 -36.88
C ALA A 141 -6.55 4.63 -35.39
N GLY A 142 -6.32 3.46 -34.81
CA GLY A 142 -6.39 3.23 -33.38
C GLY A 142 -5.25 4.01 -32.75
N ASN A 143 -5.57 5.19 -32.24
CA ASN A 143 -4.66 6.06 -31.51
C ASN A 143 -4.31 5.40 -30.17
N SER A 144 -3.49 4.36 -30.17
CA SER A 144 -2.84 3.82 -28.98
C SER A 144 -1.70 4.75 -28.61
N GLY A 145 -2.06 5.96 -28.16
CA GLY A 145 -1.15 6.83 -27.45
C GLY A 145 -0.69 6.08 -26.20
N CYS A 146 0.46 5.42 -26.31
CA CYS A 146 1.24 4.97 -25.17
C CYS A 146 1.63 6.25 -24.40
N ARG A 147 0.73 6.69 -23.52
CA ARG A 147 1.07 7.66 -22.50
C ARG A 147 2.09 6.95 -21.61
N ARG A 148 3.38 7.21 -21.85
CA ARG A 148 4.38 7.19 -20.79
C ARG A 148 3.84 8.12 -19.71
N THR A 149 3.18 7.56 -18.70
CA THR A 149 2.94 8.28 -17.47
C THR A 149 4.21 8.18 -16.65
N ASP A 150 4.82 9.35 -16.48
CA ASP A 150 5.89 9.62 -15.55
C ASP A 150 5.80 8.81 -14.26
N SER A 151 6.99 8.41 -13.82
CA SER A 151 7.40 8.05 -12.48
C SER A 151 6.77 8.91 -11.38
N SER A 152 5.57 8.56 -10.91
CA SER A 152 5.15 8.87 -9.55
C SER A 152 4.13 7.84 -9.07
N CYS A 153 4.61 6.81 -8.38
CA CYS A 153 3.75 5.98 -7.55
C CYS A 153 3.26 6.86 -6.38
N ARG A 154 2.19 7.65 -6.58
CA ARG A 154 1.54 8.48 -5.55
C ARG A 154 0.40 7.70 -4.87
N MET A 155 0.63 6.43 -4.54
CA MET A 155 -0.45 5.48 -4.25
C MET A 155 -0.82 5.31 -2.77
N CYS A 156 0.14 5.39 -1.84
CA CYS A 156 -0.15 5.43 -0.39
C CYS A 156 0.53 6.68 0.20
N GLY A 157 0.08 7.17 1.35
CA GLY A 157 0.83 8.26 1.99
C GLY A 157 0.16 9.02 3.12
N ASN A 158 -1.02 8.61 3.58
CA ASN A 158 -1.52 9.11 4.85
C ASN A 158 -1.33 8.02 5.90
N HIS A 159 -0.41 8.28 6.83
CA HIS A 159 -0.41 7.64 8.14
C HIS A 159 -0.82 8.71 9.17
N ILE A 160 -1.50 8.30 10.22
CA ILE A 160 -1.85 9.19 11.34
C ILE A 160 -1.34 8.52 12.59
N ILE A 161 -0.48 9.21 13.35
CA ILE A 161 -0.08 8.80 14.69
C ILE A 161 -0.84 9.68 15.67
N VAL A 162 -1.61 9.06 16.56
CA VAL A 162 -2.30 9.74 17.64
C VAL A 162 -1.77 9.21 18.96
N CYS A 163 -1.04 10.07 19.68
CA CYS A 163 -0.60 9.79 21.04
C CYS A 163 -1.68 10.25 22.03
N GLN A 164 -2.04 9.39 22.98
CA GLN A 164 -2.93 9.75 24.07
C GLN A 164 -2.19 10.68 25.04
N PRO A 165 -2.84 11.74 25.55
CA PRO A 165 -2.25 12.56 26.59
C PRO A 165 -1.97 11.70 27.83
N PRO A 166 -0.94 12.05 28.63
CA PRO A 166 -0.65 11.31 29.86
C PRO A 166 -1.89 11.29 30.75
N SER A 167 -2.28 10.10 31.21
CA SER A 167 -3.31 9.94 32.23
C SER A 167 -2.79 10.61 33.50
N PHE A 168 -3.27 11.82 33.80
CA PHE A 168 -3.04 12.46 35.09
C PHE A 168 -3.81 11.64 36.14
N SER A 169 -3.16 10.66 36.76
CA SER A 169 -3.63 10.09 38.02
C SER A 169 -3.47 11.18 39.09
N SER A 170 -4.60 11.66 39.60
CA SER A 170 -4.67 12.59 40.74
C SER A 170 -4.24 11.91 42.03
#